data_AF-A0A933QNM1-F1
#
_entry.id   AF-A0A933QNM1-F1
#
_cell.length_a   1.000
_cell.length_b   1.000
_cell.length_c   1.000
_cell.angle_alpha   90.00
_cell.angle_beta   90.00
_cell.angle_gamma   90.00
#
_symmetry.space_group_name_H-M   'P 1'
#
loop_
_entity.id
_entity.type
_entity.pdbx_description
1 polymer ?
#
loop_
_entity_poly.entity_id
_entity_poly.type
_entity_poly.pdbx_seq_one_letter_code
_entity_poly.pdbx_strand_id
1 'polypeptide(L)'
;MQKLPSLELGYCYHIYNRGINHEEIFFEERNYRYFLELYAKYIEPIADTYTYCLLKNHFHLLNRIKTEEEQRETFQVSSAPKEPHNLEGPGSQIFKLLNPTQQFSNFFNAYAKAINKAYNRTGGLFQERFGRVLVTLDEYFATLVTYIHRYPQKHGFVDDYREYPYSSFAAFCSNKPTRIKRDLVLDWFNGKDWFMQVHQESVNESKIKRLIVDDD
;
A
#
# COMPACT_ATOMS: atom_id res chain seq x y z
N MET A 1 -22.00 -13.76 -5.26
CA MET A 1 -20.70 -13.11 -5.03
C MET A 1 -20.81 -11.64 -5.39
N GLN A 2 -20.55 -10.72 -4.46
CA GLN A 2 -20.52 -9.29 -4.74
C GLN A 2 -19.35 -9.01 -5.70
N LYS A 3 -19.61 -8.27 -6.79
CA LYS A 3 -18.57 -7.93 -7.78
C LYS A 3 -17.65 -6.89 -7.15
N LEU A 4 -16.38 -7.22 -6.91
CA LEU A 4 -15.39 -6.25 -6.47
C LEU A 4 -15.23 -5.17 -7.55
N PRO A 5 -15.13 -3.88 -7.18
CA PRO A 5 -14.97 -2.81 -8.15
C PRO A 5 -13.65 -2.97 -8.89
N SER A 6 -13.61 -2.59 -10.17
CA SER A 6 -12.34 -2.43 -10.88
C SER A 6 -11.51 -1.32 -10.23
N LEU A 7 -10.19 -1.46 -10.28
CA LEU A 7 -9.28 -0.38 -9.93
C LEU A 7 -9.22 0.61 -11.10
N GLU A 8 -9.86 1.76 -10.92
CA GLU A 8 -9.94 2.83 -11.91
C GLU A 8 -8.84 3.86 -11.69
N LEU A 9 -8.35 4.45 -12.79
CA LEU A 9 -7.29 5.46 -12.75
C LEU A 9 -7.80 6.74 -12.09
N GLY A 10 -6.97 7.38 -11.27
CA GLY A 10 -7.30 8.61 -10.55
C GLY A 10 -8.03 8.40 -9.21
N TYR A 11 -8.55 7.20 -8.95
CA TYR A 11 -9.35 6.92 -7.75
C TYR A 11 -8.55 6.33 -6.59
N CYS A 12 -9.03 6.58 -5.38
CA CYS A 12 -8.45 6.09 -4.14
C CYS A 12 -9.16 4.84 -3.63
N TYR A 13 -8.39 3.85 -3.17
CA TYR A 13 -8.88 2.58 -2.67
C TYR A 13 -8.19 2.20 -1.37
N HIS A 14 -8.98 1.69 -0.43
CA HIS A 14 -8.47 0.83 0.63
C HIS A 14 -8.32 -0.57 0.05
N ILE A 15 -7.08 -1.06 -0.03
CA ILE A 15 -6.72 -2.36 -0.59
C ILE A 15 -6.15 -3.21 0.54
N TYR A 16 -6.63 -4.44 0.65
CA TYR A 16 -6.18 -5.38 1.66
C TYR A 16 -6.19 -6.81 1.12
N ASN A 17 -5.38 -7.67 1.72
CA ASN A 17 -5.45 -9.11 1.51
C ASN A 17 -4.91 -9.83 2.75
N ARG A 18 -5.31 -11.09 2.92
CA ARG A 18 -4.98 -11.94 4.06
C ARG A 18 -4.43 -13.28 3.58
N GLY A 19 -3.67 -13.93 4.45
CA GLY A 19 -3.25 -15.31 4.25
C GLY A 19 -4.45 -16.24 4.12
N ILE A 20 -4.30 -17.29 3.31
CA ILE A 20 -5.30 -18.36 3.27
C ILE A 20 -5.48 -18.94 4.68
N ASN A 21 -6.73 -19.26 5.06
CA ASN A 21 -7.06 -19.75 6.41
C ASN A 21 -6.55 -18.85 7.57
N HIS A 22 -6.42 -17.54 7.33
CA HIS A 22 -5.86 -16.58 8.28
C HIS A 22 -4.40 -16.87 8.70
N GLU A 23 -3.68 -17.69 7.91
CA GLU A 23 -2.28 -18.02 8.15
C GLU A 23 -1.35 -16.82 7.97
N GLU A 24 -0.18 -16.93 8.57
CA GLU A 24 0.88 -15.93 8.45
C GLU A 24 1.37 -15.80 7.00
N ILE A 25 1.55 -14.56 6.58
CA ILE A 25 2.15 -14.18 5.30
C ILE A 25 3.53 -13.53 5.49
N PHE A 26 3.84 -13.10 6.72
CA PHE A 26 5.17 -12.66 7.14
C PHE A 26 5.63 -13.52 8.33
N PHE A 27 6.63 -14.35 8.09
CA PHE A 27 7.17 -15.31 9.06
C PHE A 27 8.33 -14.70 9.87
N GLU A 28 9.03 -13.73 9.29
CA GLU A 28 10.17 -13.04 9.89
C GLU A 28 10.41 -11.66 9.26
N GLU A 29 11.25 -10.85 9.88
CA GLU A 29 11.48 -9.45 9.51
C GLU A 29 11.90 -9.26 8.05
N ARG A 30 12.73 -10.16 7.49
CA ARG A 30 13.14 -10.07 6.08
C ARG A 30 11.96 -10.18 5.10
N ASN A 31 10.86 -10.80 5.50
CA ASN A 31 9.67 -10.91 4.66
C ASN A 31 8.99 -9.57 4.46
N TYR A 32 8.87 -8.76 5.52
CA TYR A 32 8.31 -7.41 5.44
C TYR A 32 9.13 -6.52 4.51
N ARG A 33 10.47 -6.57 4.64
CA ARG A 33 11.38 -5.83 3.75
C ARG A 33 11.19 -6.24 2.29
N TYR A 34 11.22 -7.53 2.02
CA TYR A 34 11.06 -8.06 0.66
C TYR A 34 9.68 -7.76 0.05
N PHE A 35 8.62 -7.77 0.86
CA PHE A 35 7.29 -7.34 0.43
C PHE A 35 7.30 -5.88 -0.03
N LEU A 36 7.92 -4.97 0.74
CA LEU A 36 8.02 -3.56 0.39
C LEU A 36 8.93 -3.30 -0.83
N GLU A 37 9.95 -4.14 -1.05
CA GLU A 37 10.77 -4.10 -2.27
C GLU A 37 9.96 -4.48 -3.52
N LEU A 38 9.20 -5.57 -3.46
CA LEU A 38 8.31 -5.95 -4.54
C LEU A 38 7.16 -4.93 -4.72
N TYR A 39 6.65 -4.38 -3.63
CA TYR A 39 5.65 -3.32 -3.67
C TYR A 39 6.17 -2.10 -4.43
N ALA A 40 7.39 -1.64 -4.13
CA ALA A 40 8.01 -0.55 -4.86
C ALA A 40 8.21 -0.88 -6.34
N LYS A 41 8.56 -2.13 -6.67
CA LYS A 41 8.73 -2.56 -8.06
C LYS A 41 7.42 -2.56 -8.87
N TYR A 42 6.32 -3.06 -8.29
CA TYR A 42 5.09 -3.31 -9.04
C TYR A 42 4.01 -2.23 -8.85
N ILE A 43 3.96 -1.61 -7.66
CA ILE A 43 2.85 -0.72 -7.27
C ILE A 43 3.24 0.75 -7.39
N GLU A 44 4.47 1.15 -7.03
CA GLU A 44 4.93 2.54 -7.15
C GLU A 44 4.79 3.12 -8.58
N PRO A 45 4.98 2.33 -9.67
CA PRO A 45 4.74 2.84 -11.02
C PRO A 45 3.27 3.17 -11.32
N ILE A 46 2.32 2.55 -10.62
CA ILE A 46 0.87 2.63 -10.94
C ILE A 46 0.02 3.27 -9.85
N ALA A 47 0.57 3.51 -8.66
CA ALA A 47 -0.18 4.11 -7.57
C ALA A 47 0.71 5.01 -6.71
N ASP A 48 0.06 6.01 -6.13
CA ASP A 48 0.56 6.74 -4.97
C ASP A 48 0.13 6.00 -3.70
N THR A 49 1.03 5.93 -2.73
CA THR A 49 0.76 5.34 -1.41
C THR A 49 0.55 6.42 -0.38
N TYR A 50 -0.63 6.42 0.26
CA TYR A 50 -0.97 7.37 1.32
C TYR A 50 -0.64 6.82 2.69
N THR A 51 -1.00 5.57 2.98
CA THR A 51 -0.64 4.88 4.24
C THR A 51 -0.63 3.37 4.03
N TYR A 52 0.05 2.64 4.91
CA TYR A 52 -0.02 1.20 4.98
C TYR A 52 0.17 0.68 6.42
N CYS A 53 -0.29 -0.54 6.66
CA CYS A 53 0.06 -1.36 7.81
C CYS A 53 0.19 -2.83 7.39
N LEU A 54 1.33 -3.46 7.69
CA LEU A 54 1.60 -4.87 7.40
C LEU A 54 1.52 -5.68 8.69
N LEU A 55 0.60 -6.61 8.78
CA LEU A 55 0.35 -7.46 9.94
C LEU A 55 0.74 -8.90 9.62
N LYS A 56 0.99 -9.72 10.62
CA LYS A 56 1.60 -11.04 10.43
C LYS A 56 0.87 -11.91 9.39
N ASN A 57 -0.46 -11.84 9.35
CA ASN A 57 -1.33 -12.60 8.43
C ASN A 57 -2.07 -11.76 7.38
N HIS A 58 -2.00 -10.43 7.38
CA HIS A 58 -2.68 -9.58 6.39
C HIS A 58 -2.05 -8.19 6.28
N PHE A 59 -2.56 -7.36 5.38
CA PHE A 59 -2.09 -5.97 5.25
C PHE A 59 -3.21 -5.04 4.83
N HIS A 60 -3.02 -3.76 5.11
CA HIS A 60 -3.87 -2.65 4.67
C HIS A 60 -3.02 -1.63 3.91
N LEU A 61 -3.54 -1.17 2.78
CA LEU A 61 -2.93 -0.17 1.90
C LEU A 61 -3.98 0.87 1.55
N LEU A 62 -3.63 2.14 1.64
CA LEU A 62 -4.46 3.22 1.10
C LEU A 62 -3.73 3.82 -0.10
N ASN A 63 -4.28 3.56 -1.28
CA ASN A 63 -3.63 3.88 -2.55
C ASN A 63 -4.52 4.72 -3.44
N ARG A 64 -3.95 5.71 -4.13
CA ARG A 64 -4.58 6.30 -5.32
C ARG A 64 -3.94 5.72 -6.55
N ILE A 65 -4.74 5.18 -7.46
CA ILE A 65 -4.24 4.69 -8.74
C ILE A 65 -3.90 5.90 -9.61
N LYS A 66 -2.67 5.92 -10.14
CA LYS A 66 -2.18 7.01 -11.00
C LYS A 66 -2.98 7.08 -12.30
N THR A 67 -3.17 8.30 -12.81
CA THR A 67 -3.68 8.54 -14.16
C THR A 67 -2.70 8.02 -15.21
N GLU A 68 -3.15 7.91 -16.46
CA GLU A 68 -2.26 7.54 -17.56
C GLU A 68 -1.09 8.52 -17.72
N GLU A 69 -1.35 9.82 -17.55
CA GLU A 69 -0.36 10.88 -17.61
C GLU A 69 0.71 10.70 -16.53
N GLU A 70 0.31 10.48 -15.27
CA GLU A 70 1.23 10.27 -14.15
C GLU A 70 2.07 8.98 -14.30
N GLN A 71 1.49 7.92 -14.88
CA GLN A 71 2.25 6.70 -15.22
C GLN A 71 3.27 6.97 -16.32
N ARG A 72 2.90 7.79 -17.32
CA ARG A 72 3.79 8.18 -18.42
C ARG A 72 4.96 9.02 -17.93
N GLU A 73 4.72 9.97 -17.03
CA GLU A 73 5.77 10.75 -16.36
C GLU A 73 6.71 9.85 -15.57
N THR A 74 6.16 8.92 -14.78
CA THR A 74 6.95 7.96 -14.01
C THR A 74 7.85 7.10 -14.92
N PHE A 75 7.32 6.67 -16.07
CA PHE A 75 8.07 5.94 -17.08
C PHE A 75 9.20 6.78 -17.69
N GLN A 76 8.93 8.03 -18.08
CA GLN A 76 9.94 8.91 -18.66
C GLN A 76 11.11 9.17 -17.70
N VAL A 77 10.81 9.42 -16.42
CA VAL A 77 11.84 9.60 -15.38
C VAL A 77 12.68 8.33 -15.19
N SER A 78 12.05 7.16 -15.24
CA SER A 78 12.73 5.87 -15.06
C SER A 78 13.57 5.46 -16.27
N SER A 79 13.16 5.87 -17.47
CA SER A 79 13.84 5.58 -18.75
C SER A 79 14.88 6.63 -19.15
N ALA A 80 14.94 7.77 -18.44
CA ALA A 80 15.95 8.79 -18.69
C ALA A 80 17.38 8.23 -18.47
N PRO A 81 18.34 8.53 -19.36
CA PRO A 81 19.73 8.12 -19.16
C PRO A 81 20.25 8.65 -17.82
N LYS A 82 20.82 7.75 -16.99
CA LYS A 82 21.39 8.14 -15.70
C LYS A 82 22.69 8.94 -15.81
N GLU A 83 23.29 9.02 -17.01
CA GLU A 83 24.54 9.71 -17.34
C GLU A 83 24.48 10.23 -18.79
N PRO A 84 25.09 11.37 -19.12
CA PRO A 84 25.19 11.87 -20.49
C PRO A 84 26.30 11.12 -21.23
N HIS A 85 26.02 9.91 -21.70
CA HIS A 85 26.89 9.22 -22.65
C HIS A 85 26.24 9.16 -24.03
N ASN A 86 27.00 9.63 -25.03
CA ASN A 86 26.67 9.62 -26.45
C ASN A 86 26.19 8.23 -26.88
N LEU A 87 24.89 8.09 -27.15
CA LEU A 87 24.33 6.96 -27.87
C LEU A 87 23.23 7.46 -28.80
N GLU A 88 23.62 7.77 -30.03
CA GLU A 88 22.73 7.67 -31.17
C GLU A 88 22.36 6.18 -31.33
N GLY A 89 21.15 5.82 -30.92
CA GLY A 89 20.59 4.48 -31.10
C GLY A 89 19.07 4.57 -31.25
N PRO A 90 18.45 3.95 -32.28
CA PRO A 90 17.01 3.95 -32.46
C PRO A 90 16.39 2.92 -31.50
N GLY A 91 15.96 3.37 -30.33
CA GLY A 91 15.33 2.52 -29.33
C GLY A 91 14.59 3.32 -28.28
N SER A 92 13.75 4.28 -28.68
CA SER A 92 12.81 4.91 -27.74
C SER A 92 11.96 3.81 -27.12
N GLN A 93 12.06 3.62 -25.79
CA GLN A 93 11.21 2.67 -25.11
C GLN A 93 9.75 3.11 -25.27
N ILE A 94 8.91 2.24 -25.84
CA ILE A 94 7.50 2.54 -26.05
C ILE A 94 6.79 2.50 -24.70
N PHE A 95 6.17 3.61 -24.32
CA PHE A 95 5.32 3.66 -23.13
C PHE A 95 4.15 2.69 -23.28
N LYS A 96 3.93 1.87 -22.25
CA LYS A 96 2.76 1.01 -22.13
C LYS A 96 2.07 1.30 -20.80
N LEU A 97 0.79 1.69 -20.88
CA LEU A 97 -0.06 1.85 -19.71
C LEU A 97 -0.14 0.53 -18.94
N LEU A 98 0.14 0.58 -17.64
CA LEU A 98 0.13 -0.59 -16.79
C LEU A 98 -1.26 -0.78 -16.17
N ASN A 99 -1.82 -1.98 -16.33
CA ASN A 99 -3.11 -2.32 -15.73
C ASN A 99 -2.97 -2.51 -14.21
N PRO A 100 -3.68 -1.74 -13.37
CA PRO A 100 -3.51 -1.79 -11.92
C PRO A 100 -3.80 -3.18 -11.33
N THR A 101 -4.91 -3.80 -11.72
CA THR A 101 -5.27 -5.15 -11.23
C THR A 101 -4.18 -6.17 -11.57
N GLN A 102 -3.63 -6.12 -12.79
CA GLN A 102 -2.56 -7.03 -13.18
C GLN A 102 -1.27 -6.77 -12.40
N GLN A 103 -0.94 -5.51 -12.08
CA GLN A 103 0.24 -5.19 -11.26
C GLN A 103 0.11 -5.72 -9.84
N PHE A 104 -1.04 -5.55 -9.19
CA PHE A 104 -1.31 -6.18 -7.89
C PHE A 104 -1.22 -7.71 -7.96
N SER A 105 -1.78 -8.34 -9.00
CA SER A 105 -1.65 -9.79 -9.20
C SER A 105 -0.19 -10.22 -9.38
N ASN A 106 0.60 -9.48 -10.16
CA ASN A 106 2.02 -9.76 -10.35
C ASN A 106 2.80 -9.64 -9.02
N PHE A 107 2.50 -8.59 -8.25
CA PHE A 107 3.07 -8.35 -6.94
C PHE A 107 2.81 -9.52 -5.98
N PHE A 108 1.54 -9.89 -5.78
CA PHE A 108 1.18 -10.97 -4.86
C PHE A 108 1.75 -12.32 -5.30
N ASN A 109 1.73 -12.61 -6.60
CA ASN A 109 2.30 -13.84 -7.13
C ASN A 109 3.82 -13.90 -6.96
N ALA A 110 4.54 -12.78 -7.16
CA ALA A 110 5.99 -12.72 -6.94
C ALA A 110 6.34 -12.98 -5.47
N TYR A 111 5.60 -12.37 -4.55
CA TYR A 111 5.82 -12.56 -3.12
C TYR A 111 5.47 -13.99 -2.67
N ALA A 112 4.30 -14.51 -3.06
CA ALA A 112 3.86 -15.86 -2.71
C ALA A 112 4.86 -16.93 -3.20
N LYS A 113 5.38 -16.80 -4.42
CA LYS A 113 6.41 -17.71 -4.94
C LYS A 113 7.70 -17.68 -4.12
N ALA A 114 8.14 -16.49 -3.69
CA ALA A 114 9.35 -16.34 -2.89
C ALA A 114 9.19 -16.96 -1.50
N ILE A 115 8.05 -16.72 -0.84
CA ILE A 115 7.71 -17.33 0.45
C ILE A 115 7.62 -18.85 0.32
N ASN A 116 6.88 -19.35 -0.67
CA ASN A 116 6.76 -20.80 -0.88
C ASN A 116 8.12 -21.47 -1.07
N LYS A 117 9.01 -20.85 -1.86
CA LYS A 117 10.38 -21.33 -2.03
C LYS A 117 11.20 -21.27 -0.74
N ALA A 118 11.12 -20.17 0.02
CA ALA A 118 11.93 -19.95 1.22
C ALA A 118 11.55 -20.86 2.39
N TYR A 119 10.26 -21.20 2.53
CA TYR A 119 9.74 -21.99 3.65
C TYR A 119 9.27 -23.39 3.24
N ASN A 120 9.65 -23.85 2.04
CA ASN A 120 9.25 -25.15 1.50
C ASN A 120 7.73 -25.40 1.55
N ARG A 121 6.94 -24.35 1.29
CA ARG A 121 5.48 -24.40 1.22
C ARG A 121 5.01 -24.59 -0.22
N THR A 122 3.78 -25.07 -0.38
CA THR A 122 3.08 -25.18 -1.66
C THR A 122 1.68 -24.58 -1.55
N GLY A 123 1.02 -24.35 -2.68
CA GLY A 123 -0.33 -23.76 -2.72
C GLY A 123 -0.35 -22.23 -2.65
N GLY A 124 -1.54 -21.67 -2.41
CA GLY A 124 -1.77 -20.24 -2.28
C GLY A 124 -1.18 -19.69 -0.98
N LEU A 125 -0.66 -18.47 -1.02
CA LEU A 125 -0.29 -17.74 0.20
C LEU A 125 -1.43 -16.82 0.64
N PHE A 126 -1.98 -16.05 -0.30
CA PHE A 126 -3.07 -15.11 -0.07
C PHE A 126 -4.42 -15.69 -0.47
N GLN A 127 -5.50 -15.11 0.05
CA GLN A 127 -6.83 -15.32 -0.51
C GLN A 127 -6.87 -14.91 -1.99
N GLU A 128 -7.65 -15.65 -2.79
CA GLU A 128 -7.67 -15.56 -4.25
C GLU A 128 -7.94 -14.15 -4.77
N ARG A 129 -8.83 -13.40 -4.11
CA ARG A 129 -9.18 -12.03 -4.47
C ARG A 129 -8.80 -11.09 -3.33
N PHE A 130 -7.93 -10.13 -3.63
CA PHE A 130 -7.67 -9.02 -2.72
C PHE A 130 -8.90 -8.12 -2.61
N GLY A 131 -9.20 -7.69 -1.40
CA GLY A 131 -10.26 -6.73 -1.09
C GLY A 131 -9.87 -5.34 -1.59
N ARG A 132 -10.87 -4.62 -2.08
CA ARG A 132 -10.70 -3.24 -2.54
C ARG A 132 -11.99 -2.47 -2.37
N VAL A 133 -11.93 -1.37 -1.63
CA VAL A 133 -13.06 -0.48 -1.39
C VAL A 133 -12.70 0.92 -1.86
N LEU A 134 -13.57 1.52 -2.68
CA LEU A 134 -13.40 2.90 -3.12
C LEU A 134 -13.54 3.85 -1.92
N VAL A 135 -12.57 4.76 -1.78
CA VAL A 135 -12.53 5.76 -0.71
C VAL A 135 -12.73 7.14 -1.30
N THR A 136 -13.79 7.83 -0.90
CA THR A 136 -13.99 9.26 -1.16
C THR A 136 -13.18 10.04 -0.13
N LEU A 137 -12.17 10.79 -0.59
CA LEU A 137 -11.13 11.41 0.26
C LEU A 137 -11.69 12.39 1.30
N ASP A 138 -12.83 13.04 1.05
CA ASP A 138 -13.18 14.22 1.84
C ASP A 138 -13.88 13.93 3.19
N GLU A 139 -14.61 12.81 3.33
CA GLU A 139 -15.44 12.57 4.52
C GLU A 139 -14.83 11.56 5.52
N TYR A 140 -14.04 10.61 5.03
CA TYR A 140 -13.64 9.43 5.83
C TYR A 140 -12.14 9.16 5.87
N PHE A 141 -11.35 9.92 5.10
CA PHE A 141 -9.94 9.63 4.90
C PHE A 141 -9.11 9.69 6.17
N ALA A 142 -9.21 10.78 6.94
CA ALA A 142 -8.46 10.94 8.19
C ALA A 142 -8.80 9.84 9.21
N THR A 143 -10.08 9.44 9.25
CA THR A 143 -10.56 8.34 10.11
C THR A 143 -9.94 7.01 9.66
N LEU A 144 -9.90 6.73 8.35
CA LEU A 144 -9.32 5.50 7.80
C LEU A 144 -7.79 5.43 7.97
N VAL A 145 -7.06 6.53 7.77
CA VAL A 145 -5.60 6.56 7.98
C VAL A 145 -5.27 6.28 9.44
N THR A 146 -5.99 6.95 10.35
CA THR A 146 -5.82 6.73 11.79
C THR A 146 -6.15 5.30 12.18
N TYR A 147 -7.23 4.75 11.62
CA TYR A 147 -7.61 3.36 11.81
C TYR A 147 -6.50 2.39 11.37
N ILE A 148 -5.98 2.54 10.15
CA ILE A 148 -4.91 1.67 9.59
C ILE A 148 -3.67 1.71 10.50
N HIS A 149 -3.24 2.89 10.96
CA HIS A 149 -2.09 3.01 11.85
C HIS A 149 -2.35 2.40 13.23
N ARG A 150 -3.57 2.52 13.77
CA ARG A 150 -3.93 2.01 15.10
C ARG A 150 -4.30 0.53 15.11
N TYR A 151 -4.46 -0.11 13.95
CA TYR A 151 -4.88 -1.50 13.84
C TYR A 151 -4.02 -2.47 14.68
N PRO A 152 -2.67 -2.42 14.64
CA PRO A 152 -1.84 -3.33 15.44
C PRO A 152 -2.18 -3.27 16.94
N GLN A 153 -2.39 -2.07 17.47
CA GLN A 153 -2.75 -1.88 18.87
C GLN A 153 -4.17 -2.36 19.17
N LYS A 154 -5.13 -2.01 18.30
CA LYS A 154 -6.53 -2.43 18.45
C LYS A 154 -6.68 -3.95 18.54
N HIS A 155 -5.92 -4.69 17.73
CA HIS A 155 -5.99 -6.14 17.66
C HIS A 155 -4.94 -6.86 18.52
N GLY A 156 -4.29 -6.15 19.45
CA GLY A 156 -3.41 -6.74 20.47
C GLY A 156 -2.05 -7.23 19.96
N PHE A 157 -1.58 -6.75 18.81
CA PHE A 157 -0.22 -7.05 18.31
C PHE A 157 0.86 -6.27 19.08
N VAL A 158 0.53 -5.08 19.57
CA VAL A 158 1.40 -4.20 20.36
C VAL A 158 0.57 -3.37 21.35
N ASP A 159 1.17 -2.91 22.45
CA ASP A 159 0.49 -2.01 23.39
C ASP A 159 0.39 -0.57 22.85
N ASP A 160 1.38 -0.16 22.04
CA ASP A 160 1.47 1.15 21.43
C ASP A 160 1.70 1.04 19.92
N TYR A 161 0.73 1.50 19.12
CA TYR A 161 0.84 1.47 17.66
C TYR A 161 2.06 2.25 17.13
N ARG A 162 2.57 3.23 17.89
CA ARG A 162 3.72 4.05 17.51
C ARG A 162 5.02 3.25 17.49
N GLU A 163 5.06 2.14 18.21
CA GLU A 163 6.20 1.21 18.27
C GLU A 163 6.15 0.15 17.17
N TYR A 164 5.04 0.02 16.43
CA TYR A 164 4.88 -1.01 15.41
C TYR A 164 5.67 -0.67 14.14
N PRO A 165 6.76 -1.40 13.82
CA PRO A 165 7.73 -0.99 12.79
C PRO A 165 7.24 -1.24 11.36
N TYR A 166 6.17 -2.01 11.18
CA TYR A 166 5.65 -2.41 9.87
C TYR A 166 4.42 -1.61 9.45
N SER A 167 4.27 -0.39 9.97
CA SER A 167 3.29 0.60 9.52
C SER A 167 3.98 1.84 8.95
N SER A 168 3.26 2.62 8.15
CA SER A 168 3.76 3.91 7.66
C SER A 168 3.80 5.02 8.72
N PHE A 169 3.30 4.80 9.93
CA PHE A 169 3.18 5.86 10.95
C PHE A 169 4.54 6.53 11.25
N ALA A 170 5.61 5.75 11.38
CA ALA A 170 6.95 6.27 11.63
C ALA A 170 7.46 7.19 10.50
N ALA A 171 7.01 6.99 9.26
CA ALA A 171 7.39 7.84 8.14
C ALA A 171 6.79 9.25 8.25
N PHE A 172 5.61 9.40 8.86
CA PHE A 172 4.99 10.70 9.17
C PHE A 172 5.69 11.44 10.31
N CYS A 173 6.30 10.68 11.23
CA CYS A 173 7.04 11.25 12.36
C CYS A 173 8.46 11.71 11.99
N SER A 174 9.02 11.16 10.92
CA SER A 174 10.41 11.33 10.48
C SER A 174 10.56 12.35 9.35
N ASN A 175 11.74 12.99 9.25
CA ASN A 175 12.12 13.85 8.12
C ASN A 175 12.89 13.10 7.02
N LYS A 176 13.18 11.80 7.21
CA LYS A 176 13.88 10.98 6.21
C LYS A 176 13.05 10.88 4.91
N PRO A 177 13.69 10.70 3.75
CA PRO A 177 12.97 10.39 2.51
C PRO A 177 12.05 9.18 2.68
N THR A 178 10.90 9.22 2.04
CA THR A 178 9.90 8.15 2.10
C THR A 178 9.19 8.01 0.74
N ARG A 179 8.66 6.81 0.48
CA ARG A 179 7.87 6.51 -0.73
C ARG A 179 6.40 6.88 -0.60
N ILE A 180 5.90 7.12 0.61
CA ILE A 180 4.53 7.57 0.80
C ILE A 180 4.40 9.05 0.45
N LYS A 181 3.20 9.49 0.06
CA LYS A 181 2.89 10.92 -0.15
C LYS A 181 2.70 11.64 1.18
N ARG A 182 3.75 11.67 2.00
CA ARG A 182 3.74 12.18 3.38
C ARG A 182 3.17 13.59 3.44
N ASP A 183 3.71 14.49 2.64
CA ASP A 183 3.39 15.92 2.76
C ASP A 183 1.94 16.19 2.35
N LEU A 184 1.49 15.58 1.24
CA LEU A 184 0.08 15.61 0.81
C LEU A 184 -0.86 15.08 1.90
N VAL A 185 -0.51 13.95 2.52
CA VAL A 185 -1.33 13.38 3.59
C VAL A 185 -1.31 14.27 4.82
N LEU A 186 -0.17 14.85 5.22
CA LEU A 186 -0.12 15.78 6.34
C LEU A 186 -0.95 17.04 6.06
N ASP A 187 -0.93 17.57 4.85
CA ASP A 187 -1.74 18.71 4.43
C ASP A 187 -3.24 18.44 4.63
N TRP A 188 -3.71 17.22 4.34
CA TRP A 188 -5.10 16.81 4.60
C TRP A 188 -5.49 16.80 6.07
N PHE A 189 -4.51 16.66 6.97
CA PHE A 189 -4.74 16.80 8.41
C PHE A 189 -4.57 18.25 8.89
N ASN A 190 -4.26 19.23 8.03
CA ASN A 190 -3.82 20.57 8.41
C ASN A 190 -2.47 20.59 9.13
N GLY A 191 -1.56 19.69 8.70
CA GLY A 191 -0.19 19.61 9.17
C GLY A 191 0.05 18.51 10.21
N LYS A 192 1.33 18.37 10.58
CA LYS A 192 1.82 17.29 11.46
C LYS A 192 1.22 17.33 12.85
N ASP A 193 1.00 18.50 13.43
CA ASP A 193 0.50 18.63 14.79
C ASP A 193 -0.93 18.08 14.90
N TRP A 194 -1.80 18.48 13.96
CA TRP A 194 -3.17 17.96 13.86
C TRP A 194 -3.19 16.48 13.50
N PHE A 195 -2.29 16.02 12.63
CA PHE A 195 -2.11 14.59 12.37
C PHE A 195 -1.86 13.82 13.68
N MET A 196 -0.92 14.29 14.50
CA MET A 196 -0.61 13.65 15.78
C MET A 196 -1.78 13.70 16.78
N GLN A 197 -2.50 14.82 16.83
CA GLN A 197 -3.67 14.98 17.70
C GLN A 197 -4.78 14.00 17.33
N VAL A 198 -5.18 13.95 16.06
CA VAL A 198 -6.24 13.05 15.57
C VAL A 198 -5.88 11.58 15.83
N HIS A 199 -4.59 11.22 15.76
CA HIS A 199 -4.14 9.85 16.04
C HIS A 199 -4.25 9.44 17.53
N GLN A 200 -4.37 10.40 18.44
CA GLN A 200 -4.61 10.13 19.86
C GLN A 200 -6.10 9.92 20.16
N GLU A 201 -6.98 10.57 19.39
CA GLU A 201 -8.43 10.48 19.54
C GLU A 201 -8.98 9.11 19.13
N SER A 202 -10.04 8.66 19.79
CA SER A 202 -10.71 7.41 19.44
C SER A 202 -11.30 7.47 18.03
N VAL A 203 -11.04 6.45 17.22
CA VAL A 203 -11.60 6.34 15.86
C VAL A 203 -13.08 5.95 15.95
N ASN A 204 -13.99 6.76 15.38
CA ASN A 204 -15.39 6.39 15.26
C ASN A 204 -15.58 5.44 14.05
N GLU A 205 -15.47 4.15 14.29
CA GLU A 205 -15.52 3.13 13.24
C GLU A 205 -16.86 3.03 12.52
N SER A 206 -17.96 3.49 13.15
CA SER A 206 -19.27 3.47 12.49
C SER A 206 -19.28 4.27 11.18
N LYS A 207 -18.43 5.29 11.08
CA LYS A 207 -18.23 6.12 9.88
C LYS A 207 -17.49 5.37 8.76
N ILE A 208 -16.59 4.46 9.11
CA ILE A 208 -15.73 3.75 8.14
C ILE A 208 -16.07 2.28 8.00
N LYS A 209 -17.14 1.78 8.63
CA LYS A 209 -17.53 0.36 8.62
C LYS A 209 -17.58 -0.24 7.21
N ARG A 210 -18.05 0.53 6.22
CA ARG A 210 -18.10 0.12 4.81
C ARG A 210 -16.73 0.00 4.14
N LEU A 211 -15.69 0.59 4.74
CA LEU A 211 -14.31 0.62 4.25
C LEU A 211 -13.45 -0.49 4.85
N ILE A 212 -13.85 -1.10 5.97
CA ILE A 212 -13.05 -2.07 6.76
C ILE A 212 -13.72 -3.46 6.83
N VAL A 213 -14.44 -3.85 5.78
CA VAL A 213 -15.48 -4.90 5.81
C VAL A 213 -14.95 -6.30 6.17
N ASP A 214 -13.67 -6.59 5.96
CA ASP A 214 -13.07 -7.92 6.16
C ASP A 214 -11.88 -7.90 7.13
N ASP A 215 -11.89 -6.95 8.06
CA ASP A 215 -10.81 -6.75 9.03
C ASP A 215 -10.83 -7.77 10.18
N ASP A 216 -11.88 -8.58 10.30
CA ASP A 216 -12.03 -9.65 11.29
C ASP A 216 -11.56 -11.02 10.78
#